data_AF-A0A7C0Y8Q4-F1
#
_entry.id   AF-A0A7C0Y8Q4-F1
#
_cell.length_a   1.000
_cell.length_b   1.000
_cell.length_c   1.000
_cell.angle_alpha   90.00
_cell.angle_beta   90.00
_cell.angle_gamma   90.00
#
_symmetry.space_group_name_H-M   'P 1'
#
loop_
_entity.id
_entity.type
_entity.pdbx_description
1 polymer ?
#
loop_
_entity_poly.entity_id
_entity_poly.type
_entity_poly.pdbx_seq_one_letter_code
_entity_poly.pdbx_strand_id
1 'polypeptide(L)'
;MDRAEILELLRKFAEINFEDREICDIAEIDEETLKKFVERAKERRKIKAIEVSSVLENLGMTKDNKINVAALLCLGKNPQKCLPYAVIKIGKFVGGKLVYEKEIKGNLIEQIEKSYADVLSLIRKRIAEVKLRREEIFEYPPQAIREVIVNAVAHRDYSSRSPVYVRIFDDRLEVENPGNLLELSIEDLKKPHRSVLRNPKIAEVL
;
A
#
# COMPACT_ATOMS: atom_id res chain seq x y z
N MET A 1 -14.48 9.95 35.35
CA MET A 1 -13.25 9.80 34.56
C MET A 1 -12.39 11.01 34.83
N ASP A 2 -11.25 10.81 35.47
CA ASP A 2 -10.31 11.87 35.82
C ASP A 2 -9.45 12.25 34.59
N ARG A 3 -8.94 13.49 34.56
CA ARG A 3 -8.04 14.00 33.51
C ARG A 3 -6.78 13.14 33.37
N ALA A 4 -6.29 12.56 34.48
CA ALA A 4 -5.17 11.63 34.47
C ALA A 4 -5.51 10.32 33.75
N GLU A 5 -6.70 9.75 34.00
CA GLU A 5 -7.18 8.55 33.30
C GLU A 5 -7.36 8.81 31.80
N ILE A 6 -7.89 9.97 31.42
CA ILE A 6 -8.04 10.36 30.00
C ILE A 6 -6.65 10.48 29.34
N LEU A 7 -5.68 11.10 30.01
CA LEU A 7 -4.31 11.25 29.50
C LEU A 7 -3.57 9.91 29.39
N GLU A 8 -3.78 9.00 30.34
CA GLU A 8 -3.23 7.65 30.29
C GLU A 8 -3.86 6.83 29.16
N LEU A 9 -5.18 6.94 28.97
CA LEU A 9 -5.89 6.32 27.85
C LEU A 9 -5.37 6.87 26.52
N LEU A 10 -5.25 8.19 26.39
CA LEU A 10 -4.73 8.85 25.19
C LEU A 10 -3.28 8.45 24.89
N ARG A 11 -2.43 8.26 25.92
CA ARG A 11 -1.07 7.74 25.76
C ARG A 11 -1.06 6.30 25.28
N LYS A 12 -1.85 5.41 25.89
CA LYS A 12 -2.00 4.02 25.42
C LYS A 12 -2.55 3.93 24.00
N PHE A 13 -3.49 4.81 23.62
CA PHE A 13 -4.01 4.90 22.25
C PHE A 13 -3.04 5.55 21.26
N ALA A 14 -2.14 6.42 21.73
CA ALA A 14 -1.09 7.03 20.92
C ALA A 14 0.11 6.09 20.71
N GLU A 15 0.32 5.11 21.59
CA GLU A 15 1.36 4.08 21.46
C GLU A 15 1.01 2.97 20.47
N ILE A 16 -0.28 2.75 20.18
CA ILE A 16 -0.73 1.73 19.22
C ILE A 16 -0.82 2.35 17.83
N ASN A 17 0.06 1.91 16.92
CA ASN A 17 0.00 2.29 15.52
C ASN A 17 -1.37 1.96 14.94
N PHE A 18 -1.87 2.78 14.01
CA PHE A 18 -3.20 2.56 13.44
C PHE A 18 -3.33 1.16 12.80
N GLU A 19 -2.25 0.64 12.20
CA GLU A 19 -2.22 -0.68 11.59
C GLU A 19 -2.38 -1.85 12.60
N ASP A 20 -2.10 -1.61 13.88
CA ASP A 20 -2.16 -2.60 14.95
C ASP A 20 -3.54 -2.71 15.61
N ARG A 21 -4.45 -1.79 15.31
CA ARG A 21 -5.79 -1.78 15.91
C ARG A 21 -6.60 -2.98 15.42
N GLU A 22 -7.14 -3.76 16.36
CA GLU A 22 -8.14 -4.80 16.08
C GLU A 22 -9.35 -4.18 15.39
N ILE A 23 -9.85 -4.81 14.32
CA ILE A 23 -10.91 -4.23 13.50
C ILE A 23 -12.04 -5.20 13.15
N CYS A 24 -11.75 -6.46 12.85
CA CYS A 24 -12.78 -7.44 12.49
C CYS A 24 -12.34 -8.87 12.85
N ASP A 25 -13.26 -9.80 12.64
CA ASP A 25 -13.01 -11.24 12.84
C ASP A 25 -12.09 -11.80 11.74
N ILE A 26 -11.32 -12.84 12.08
CA ILE A 26 -10.45 -13.57 11.16
C ILE A 26 -11.18 -14.13 9.94
N ALA A 27 -12.51 -14.36 10.02
CA ALA A 27 -13.34 -14.79 8.90
C ALA A 27 -13.32 -13.79 7.70
N GLU A 28 -12.95 -12.53 7.92
CA GLU A 28 -12.82 -11.53 6.84
C GLU A 28 -11.51 -11.68 6.03
N ILE A 29 -10.57 -12.54 6.46
CA ILE A 29 -9.39 -12.90 5.68
C ILE A 29 -9.79 -13.64 4.41
N ASP A 30 -9.15 -13.28 3.30
CA ASP A 30 -9.20 -14.02 2.06
C ASP A 30 -8.16 -15.14 2.08
N GLU A 31 -8.63 -16.37 2.19
CA GLU A 31 -7.78 -17.56 2.21
C GLU A 31 -6.94 -17.72 0.94
N GLU A 32 -7.44 -17.30 -0.23
CA GLU A 32 -6.70 -17.44 -1.47
C GLU A 32 -5.52 -16.46 -1.50
N THR A 33 -5.77 -15.21 -1.12
CA THR A 33 -4.73 -14.18 -0.98
C THR A 33 -3.70 -14.58 0.08
N LEU A 34 -4.15 -15.09 1.22
CA LEU A 34 -3.25 -15.59 2.28
C LEU A 34 -2.40 -16.78 1.77
N LYS A 35 -2.98 -17.77 1.09
CA LYS A 35 -2.23 -18.90 0.52
C LYS A 35 -1.17 -18.41 -0.48
N LYS A 36 -1.53 -17.50 -1.39
CA LYS A 36 -0.58 -16.89 -2.34
C LYS A 36 0.55 -16.15 -1.64
N PHE A 37 0.24 -15.42 -0.57
CA PHE A 37 1.25 -14.73 0.23
C PHE A 37 2.22 -15.73 0.89
N VAL A 38 1.71 -16.81 1.49
CA VAL A 38 2.54 -17.85 2.12
C VAL A 38 3.45 -18.53 1.10
N GLU A 39 2.95 -18.88 -0.09
CA GLU A 39 3.78 -19.47 -1.15
C GLU A 39 4.89 -18.53 -1.61
N ARG A 40 4.57 -17.24 -1.86
CA ARG A 40 5.58 -16.22 -2.19
C ARG A 40 6.63 -16.07 -1.07
N ALA A 41 6.22 -16.14 0.19
CA ALA A 41 7.14 -16.06 1.33
C ALA A 41 8.05 -17.29 1.44
N LYS A 42 7.53 -18.50 1.19
CA LYS A 42 8.33 -19.75 1.15
C LYS A 42 9.41 -19.68 0.07
N GLU A 43 9.07 -19.22 -1.13
CA GLU A 43 10.01 -19.04 -2.23
C GLU A 43 11.11 -18.05 -1.88
N ARG A 44 10.74 -16.88 -1.34
CA ARG A 44 11.72 -15.83 -0.95
C ARG A 44 12.65 -16.29 0.18
N ARG A 45 12.12 -16.96 1.20
CA ARG A 45 12.89 -17.36 2.41
C ARG A 45 13.50 -18.76 2.33
N LYS A 46 13.23 -19.53 1.26
CA LYS A 46 13.65 -20.93 1.08
C LYS A 46 13.22 -21.85 2.24
N ILE A 47 12.04 -21.62 2.80
CA ILE A 47 11.49 -22.40 3.93
C ILE A 47 10.53 -23.47 3.39
N LYS A 48 10.63 -24.70 3.93
CA LYS A 48 9.88 -25.87 3.44
C LYS A 48 8.44 -25.95 3.93
N ALA A 49 8.15 -25.51 5.15
CA ALA A 49 6.81 -25.58 5.72
C ALA A 49 6.54 -24.34 6.57
N ILE A 50 5.43 -23.67 6.25
CA ILE A 50 4.88 -22.58 7.04
C ILE A 50 3.38 -22.90 7.12
N GLU A 51 2.88 -23.15 8.33
CA GLU A 51 1.46 -23.35 8.57
C GLU A 51 0.74 -22.01 8.40
N VAL A 52 -0.27 -21.99 7.52
CA VAL A 52 -1.01 -20.77 7.15
C VAL A 52 -1.60 -20.07 8.37
N SER A 53 -2.11 -20.84 9.34
CA SER A 53 -2.67 -20.34 10.59
C SER A 53 -1.65 -19.58 11.44
N SER A 54 -0.39 -20.04 11.47
CA SER A 54 0.68 -19.42 12.25
C SER A 54 1.26 -18.14 11.63
N VAL A 55 1.02 -17.90 10.33
CA VAL A 55 1.60 -16.73 9.63
C VAL A 55 1.03 -15.44 10.17
N LEU A 56 -0.28 -15.37 10.36
CA LEU A 56 -0.94 -14.19 10.89
C LEU A 56 -0.48 -13.91 12.33
N GLU A 57 -0.28 -14.94 13.14
CA GLU A 57 0.22 -14.80 14.52
C GLU A 57 1.67 -14.31 14.52
N ASN A 58 2.53 -14.90 13.69
CA ASN A 58 3.95 -14.53 13.59
C ASN A 58 4.15 -13.09 13.10
N LEU A 59 3.25 -12.59 12.24
CA LEU A 59 3.24 -11.19 11.79
C LEU A 59 2.57 -10.25 12.80
N GLY A 60 2.07 -10.77 13.93
CA GLY A 60 1.31 -10.01 14.92
C GLY A 60 0.03 -9.40 14.35
N MET A 61 -0.58 -10.07 13.37
CA MET A 61 -1.75 -9.63 12.62
C MET A 61 -3.08 -10.20 13.13
N THR A 62 -3.02 -11.18 14.03
CA THR A 62 -4.20 -11.79 14.68
C THR A 62 -4.00 -11.96 16.18
N LYS A 63 -5.09 -11.84 16.94
CA LYS A 63 -5.17 -12.11 18.38
C LYS A 63 -6.62 -12.44 18.74
N ASP A 64 -6.85 -13.50 19.52
CA ASP A 64 -8.19 -13.89 20.01
C ASP A 64 -9.27 -13.95 18.90
N ASN A 65 -8.93 -14.58 17.75
CA ASN A 65 -9.75 -14.66 16.52
C ASN A 65 -10.11 -13.32 15.86
N LYS A 66 -9.50 -12.22 16.29
CA LYS A 66 -9.61 -10.93 15.62
C LYS A 66 -8.35 -10.60 14.86
N ILE A 67 -8.53 -9.89 13.75
CA ILE A 67 -7.43 -9.36 12.96
C ILE A 67 -7.30 -7.86 13.13
N ASN A 68 -6.08 -7.36 12.94
CA ASN A 68 -5.79 -5.94 12.93
C ASN A 68 -5.98 -5.29 11.55
N VAL A 69 -5.88 -3.97 11.52
CA VAL A 69 -5.97 -3.17 10.29
C VAL A 69 -4.97 -3.63 9.23
N ALA A 70 -3.73 -3.97 9.59
CA ALA A 70 -2.72 -4.44 8.64
C ALA A 70 -3.16 -5.73 7.93
N ALA A 71 -3.66 -6.72 8.69
CA ALA A 71 -4.13 -7.98 8.13
C ALA A 71 -5.34 -7.77 7.22
N LEU A 72 -6.33 -6.98 7.67
CA LEU A 72 -7.51 -6.68 6.87
C LEU A 72 -7.11 -6.02 5.55
N LEU A 73 -6.24 -5.00 5.59
CA LEU A 73 -5.82 -4.26 4.40
C LEU A 73 -5.03 -5.12 3.41
N CYS A 74 -4.11 -5.97 3.89
CA CYS A 74 -3.23 -6.73 3.00
C CYS A 74 -3.82 -8.05 2.55
N LEU A 75 -4.65 -8.69 3.38
CA LEU A 75 -5.07 -10.09 3.22
C LEU A 75 -6.60 -10.28 3.34
N GLY A 76 -7.36 -9.20 3.55
CA GLY A 76 -8.82 -9.26 3.70
C GLY A 76 -9.58 -9.31 2.37
N LYS A 77 -10.79 -9.88 2.41
CA LYS A 77 -11.70 -10.00 1.26
C LYS A 77 -12.21 -8.65 0.75
N ASN A 78 -12.60 -7.77 1.66
CA ASN A 78 -13.16 -6.46 1.31
C ASN A 78 -12.82 -5.40 2.38
N PRO A 79 -11.57 -4.89 2.39
CA PRO A 79 -11.12 -3.95 3.41
C PRO A 79 -11.96 -2.67 3.46
N GLN A 80 -12.53 -2.28 2.31
CA GLN A 80 -13.31 -1.05 2.17
C GLN A 80 -14.65 -1.08 2.93
N LYS A 81 -15.11 -2.24 3.43
CA LYS A 81 -16.24 -2.29 4.38
C LYS A 81 -15.92 -1.54 5.68
N CYS A 82 -14.69 -1.65 6.17
CA CYS A 82 -14.25 -1.03 7.41
C CYS A 82 -13.44 0.24 7.16
N LEU A 83 -12.70 0.32 6.05
CA LEU A 83 -11.84 1.43 5.68
C LEU A 83 -12.18 1.94 4.26
N PRO A 84 -13.31 2.66 4.07
CA PRO A 84 -13.83 3.00 2.74
C PRO A 84 -12.87 3.83 1.88
N TYR A 85 -11.98 4.59 2.51
CA TYR A 85 -11.02 5.49 1.85
C TYR A 85 -9.66 4.84 1.59
N ALA A 86 -9.45 3.58 2.01
CA ALA A 86 -8.24 2.83 1.72
C ALA A 86 -8.29 2.29 0.28
N VAL A 87 -8.23 3.21 -0.68
CA VAL A 87 -8.32 2.95 -2.13
C VAL A 87 -7.27 3.77 -2.86
N ILE A 88 -6.93 3.35 -4.09
CA ILE A 88 -6.12 4.13 -5.03
C ILE A 88 -7.04 4.73 -6.09
N LYS A 89 -6.95 6.04 -6.34
CA LYS A 89 -7.62 6.73 -7.44
C LYS A 89 -6.62 7.11 -8.52
N ILE A 90 -6.89 6.67 -9.74
CA ILE A 90 -6.11 7.04 -10.93
C ILE A 90 -6.88 8.07 -11.71
N GLY A 91 -6.23 9.19 -12.06
CA GLY A 91 -6.76 10.22 -12.95
C GLY A 91 -5.77 10.54 -14.07
N LYS A 92 -6.21 10.54 -15.33
CA LYS A 92 -5.40 11.03 -16.47
C LYS A 92 -5.92 12.37 -16.96
N PHE A 93 -5.02 13.31 -17.15
CA PHE A 93 -5.29 14.67 -17.60
C PHE A 93 -4.57 14.93 -18.92
N VAL A 94 -5.28 15.52 -19.88
CA VAL A 94 -4.75 15.96 -21.17
C VAL A 94 -5.18 17.41 -21.41
N GLY A 95 -4.23 18.32 -21.63
CA GLY A 95 -4.51 19.75 -21.73
C GLY A 95 -5.21 20.32 -20.48
N GLY A 96 -4.90 19.76 -19.31
CA GLY A 96 -5.52 20.13 -18.03
C GLY A 96 -6.93 19.57 -17.78
N LYS A 97 -7.50 18.78 -18.71
CA LYS A 97 -8.83 18.18 -18.56
C LYS A 97 -8.73 16.71 -18.17
N LEU A 98 -9.54 16.28 -17.19
CA LEU A 98 -9.65 14.88 -16.80
C LEU A 98 -10.30 14.07 -17.93
N VAL A 99 -9.58 13.08 -18.46
CA VAL A 99 -10.03 12.21 -19.57
C VAL A 99 -10.23 10.76 -19.15
N TYR A 100 -9.72 10.38 -17.98
CA TYR A 100 -9.88 9.05 -17.42
C TYR A 100 -9.86 9.14 -15.90
N GLU A 101 -10.78 8.44 -15.25
CA GLU A 101 -10.78 8.27 -13.80
C GLU A 101 -11.13 6.82 -13.46
N LYS A 102 -10.43 6.25 -12.48
CA LYS A 102 -10.73 4.92 -11.94
C LYS A 102 -10.38 4.85 -10.46
N GLU A 103 -11.30 4.31 -9.66
CA GLU A 103 -11.07 3.97 -8.25
C GLU A 103 -10.80 2.47 -8.13
N ILE A 104 -9.69 2.11 -7.49
CA ILE A 104 -9.21 0.74 -7.33
C ILE A 104 -9.40 0.31 -5.87
N LYS A 105 -10.19 -0.74 -5.69
CA LYS A 105 -10.55 -1.36 -4.40
C LYS A 105 -9.95 -2.77 -4.28
N GLY A 106 -10.16 -3.39 -3.13
CA GLY A 106 -9.62 -4.71 -2.78
C GLY A 106 -8.55 -4.60 -1.70
N ASN A 107 -7.85 -5.70 -1.43
CA ASN A 107 -6.67 -5.67 -0.58
C ASN A 107 -5.51 -4.90 -1.25
N LEU A 108 -4.52 -4.49 -0.45
CA LEU A 108 -3.43 -3.64 -0.91
C LEU A 108 -2.58 -4.30 -2.01
N ILE A 109 -2.40 -5.62 -1.97
CA ILE A 109 -1.64 -6.36 -2.98
C ILE A 109 -2.33 -6.19 -4.34
N GLU A 110 -3.64 -6.45 -4.39
CA GLU A 110 -4.44 -6.25 -5.59
C GLU A 110 -4.47 -4.79 -6.05
N GLN A 111 -4.63 -3.85 -5.12
CA GLN A 111 -4.66 -2.43 -5.46
C GLN A 111 -3.36 -2.01 -6.14
N ILE A 112 -2.21 -2.46 -5.63
CA ILE A 112 -0.91 -2.16 -6.23
C ILE A 112 -0.75 -2.81 -7.61
N GLU A 113 -1.08 -4.11 -7.74
CA GLU A 113 -0.97 -4.84 -9.01
C GLU A 113 -1.87 -4.23 -10.10
N LYS A 114 -3.14 -3.94 -9.76
CA LYS A 114 -4.12 -3.31 -10.66
C LYS A 114 -3.70 -1.88 -11.03
N SER A 115 -3.27 -1.09 -10.05
CA SER A 115 -2.87 0.31 -10.29
C SER A 115 -1.63 0.39 -11.18
N TYR A 116 -0.64 -0.46 -10.92
CA TYR A 116 0.56 -0.55 -11.74
C TYR A 116 0.23 -0.90 -13.20
N ALA A 117 -0.61 -1.91 -13.43
CA ALA A 117 -1.04 -2.29 -14.77
C ALA A 117 -1.80 -1.16 -15.48
N ASP A 118 -2.74 -0.51 -14.78
CA ASP A 118 -3.50 0.63 -15.32
C ASP A 118 -2.57 1.79 -15.68
N VAL A 119 -1.63 2.17 -14.81
CA VAL A 119 -0.67 3.25 -15.09
C VAL A 119 0.18 2.93 -16.32
N LEU A 120 0.72 1.71 -16.44
CA LEU A 120 1.48 1.30 -17.62
C LEU A 120 0.66 1.35 -18.92
N SER A 121 -0.65 1.09 -18.83
CA SER A 121 -1.54 1.19 -19.98
C SER A 121 -1.86 2.64 -20.38
N LEU A 122 -1.70 3.59 -19.45
CA LEU A 122 -2.10 4.99 -19.62
C LEU A 122 -0.93 5.92 -19.95
N ILE A 123 0.30 5.60 -19.52
CA ILE A 123 1.49 6.41 -19.82
C ILE A 123 1.90 6.28 -21.29
N ARG A 124 2.67 7.26 -21.78
CA ARG A 124 3.17 7.22 -23.15
C ARG A 124 4.26 6.17 -23.29
N LYS A 125 4.38 5.67 -24.52
CA LYS A 125 5.49 4.85 -24.98
C LYS A 125 6.14 5.56 -26.16
N ARG A 126 7.46 5.65 -26.13
CA ARG A 126 8.25 6.09 -27.30
C ARG A 126 8.77 4.87 -28.04
N ILE A 127 8.83 4.96 -29.36
CA ILE A 127 9.47 3.95 -30.19
C ILE A 127 10.96 4.32 -30.29
N ALA A 128 11.83 3.38 -29.93
CA ALA A 128 13.26 3.50 -30.17
C ALA A 128 13.73 2.36 -31.09
N GLU A 129 14.63 2.68 -32.02
CA GLU A 129 15.32 1.68 -32.82
C GLU A 129 16.62 1.30 -32.12
N VAL A 130 16.60 0.14 -31.45
CA VAL A 130 17.79 -0.42 -30.80
C VAL A 130 18.20 -1.65 -31.59
N LYS A 131 19.41 -1.62 -32.19
CA LYS A 131 19.99 -2.76 -32.91
C LYS A 131 19.05 -3.38 -33.96
N LEU A 132 18.49 -2.55 -34.86
CA LEU A 132 17.57 -2.96 -35.94
C LEU A 132 16.22 -3.54 -35.47
N ARG A 133 15.86 -3.40 -34.20
CA ARG A 133 14.55 -3.78 -33.65
C ARG A 133 13.84 -2.55 -33.11
N ARG A 134 12.54 -2.44 -33.41
CA ARG A 134 11.66 -1.45 -32.80
C ARG A 134 11.29 -1.94 -31.40
N GLU A 135 11.66 -1.16 -30.40
CA GLU A 135 11.29 -1.39 -29.00
C GLU A 135 10.39 -0.26 -28.51
N GLU A 136 9.28 -0.61 -27.86
CA GLU A 136 8.44 0.34 -27.14
C GLU A 136 9.04 0.59 -25.76
N ILE A 137 9.49 1.82 -25.52
CA ILE A 137 10.07 2.24 -24.25
C ILE A 137 9.03 3.09 -23.51
N PHE A 138 8.67 2.67 -22.30
CA PHE A 138 7.80 3.45 -21.41
C PHE A 138 8.44 4.79 -21.05
N GLU A 139 7.60 5.82 -20.88
CA GLU A 139 8.03 7.15 -20.45
C GLU A 139 8.76 7.16 -19.10
N TYR A 140 8.35 6.28 -18.18
CA TYR A 140 9.01 6.05 -16.90
C TYR A 140 9.43 4.58 -16.77
N PRO A 141 10.52 4.27 -16.06
CA PRO A 141 10.89 2.89 -15.77
C PRO A 141 9.74 2.17 -15.04
N PRO A 142 9.27 1.01 -15.55
CA PRO A 142 8.16 0.29 -14.92
C PRO A 142 8.42 -0.04 -13.45
N GLN A 143 9.66 -0.39 -13.10
CA GLN A 143 10.05 -0.64 -11.71
C GLN A 143 9.88 0.59 -10.82
N ALA A 144 10.20 1.79 -11.31
CA ALA A 144 10.02 3.03 -10.55
C ALA A 144 8.53 3.36 -10.31
N ILE A 145 7.67 3.09 -11.29
CA ILE A 145 6.21 3.24 -11.14
C ILE A 145 5.69 2.29 -10.05
N ARG A 146 6.12 1.03 -10.10
CA ARG A 146 5.71 0.05 -9.09
C ARG A 146 6.15 0.48 -7.70
N GLU A 147 7.39 0.92 -7.56
CA GLU A 147 7.98 1.34 -6.29
C GLU A 147 7.30 2.58 -5.70
N VAL A 148 7.02 3.61 -6.52
CA VAL A 148 6.35 4.82 -6.01
C VAL A 148 4.92 4.51 -5.53
N ILE A 149 4.21 3.58 -6.19
CA ILE A 149 2.89 3.12 -5.75
C ILE A 149 3.00 2.34 -4.44
N VAL A 150 3.97 1.42 -4.32
CA VAL A 150 4.22 0.68 -3.07
C VAL A 150 4.52 1.64 -1.92
N ASN A 151 5.38 2.63 -2.13
CA ASN A 151 5.73 3.61 -1.11
C ASN A 151 4.53 4.46 -0.69
N ALA A 152 3.71 4.91 -1.65
CA ALA A 152 2.50 5.66 -1.35
C ALA A 152 1.50 4.86 -0.50
N VAL A 153 1.40 3.55 -0.73
CA VAL A 153 0.57 2.63 0.05
C VAL A 153 1.18 2.35 1.43
N ALA A 154 2.46 1.98 1.49
CA ALA A 154 3.17 1.63 2.72
C ALA A 154 3.26 2.81 3.71
N HIS A 155 3.38 4.04 3.21
CA HIS A 155 3.49 5.24 4.04
C HIS A 155 2.16 6.01 4.23
N ARG A 156 1.04 5.46 3.74
CA ARG A 156 -0.28 6.06 3.87
C ARG A 156 -0.70 6.18 5.34
N ASP A 157 -1.23 7.33 5.74
CA ASP A 157 -2.01 7.44 6.97
C ASP A 157 -3.39 6.81 6.77
N TYR A 158 -3.55 5.59 7.30
CA TYR A 158 -4.80 4.83 7.17
C TYR A 158 -5.96 5.35 8.03
N SER A 159 -5.70 6.27 8.96
CA SER A 159 -6.76 6.98 9.69
C SER A 159 -7.41 8.09 8.86
N SER A 160 -6.76 8.52 7.77
CA SER A 160 -7.26 9.57 6.89
C SER A 160 -8.38 9.11 5.97
N ARG A 161 -9.33 10.04 5.74
CA ARG A 161 -10.48 9.88 4.81
C ARG A 161 -10.15 10.31 3.37
N SER A 162 -8.87 10.31 2.99
CA SER A 162 -8.41 10.62 1.63
C SER A 162 -7.76 9.41 0.96
N PRO A 163 -8.03 9.10 -0.31
CA PRO A 163 -7.38 7.98 -1.00
C PRO A 163 -5.92 8.30 -1.34
N VAL A 164 -5.20 7.31 -1.87
CA VAL A 164 -3.97 7.58 -2.63
C VAL A 164 -4.39 8.06 -4.02
N TYR A 165 -3.80 9.15 -4.50
CA TYR A 165 -4.02 9.65 -5.85
C TYR A 165 -2.81 9.32 -6.72
N VAL A 166 -3.07 8.81 -7.91
CA VAL A 166 -2.11 8.67 -9.01
C VAL A 166 -2.62 9.51 -10.17
N ARG A 167 -1.95 10.63 -10.46
CA ARG A 167 -2.36 11.57 -11.50
C ARG A 167 -1.36 11.58 -12.63
N ILE A 168 -1.83 11.31 -13.84
CA ILE A 168 -1.03 11.25 -15.06
C ILE A 168 -1.31 12.51 -15.86
N PHE A 169 -0.30 13.36 -16.05
CA PHE A 169 -0.38 14.57 -16.86
C PHE A 169 0.43 14.43 -18.15
N ASP A 170 0.35 15.43 -19.01
CA ASP A 170 1.10 15.48 -20.27
C ASP A 170 2.62 15.58 -20.07
N ASP A 171 3.10 15.93 -18.88
CA ASP A 171 4.51 16.21 -18.60
C ASP A 171 5.06 15.52 -17.33
N ARG A 172 4.19 14.91 -16.51
CA ARG A 172 4.58 14.30 -15.24
C ARG A 172 3.59 13.23 -14.75
N LEU A 173 4.09 12.36 -13.88
CA LEU A 173 3.30 11.46 -13.05
C LEU A 173 3.38 11.95 -11.60
N GLU A 174 2.23 12.21 -10.98
CA GLU A 174 2.13 12.55 -9.56
C GLU A 174 1.54 11.38 -8.79
N VAL A 175 2.14 11.05 -7.64
CA VAL A 175 1.60 10.09 -6.68
C VAL A 175 1.54 10.79 -5.32
N GLU A 176 0.36 10.80 -4.72
CA GLU A 176 0.06 11.50 -3.48
C GLU A 176 -0.66 10.55 -2.52
N ASN A 177 -0.20 10.47 -1.28
CA ASN A 177 -0.87 9.74 -0.20
C ASN A 177 -1.12 10.65 0.99
N PRO A 178 -2.18 10.42 1.78
CA PRO A 178 -2.36 11.13 3.04
C PRO A 178 -1.24 10.77 4.02
N GLY A 179 -0.84 11.76 4.81
CA GLY A 179 0.18 11.64 5.84
C GLY A 179 1.32 12.65 5.64
N ASN A 180 2.11 12.84 6.70
CA ASN A 180 3.30 13.68 6.67
C ASN A 180 4.56 12.80 6.65
N LEU A 181 5.70 13.40 6.29
CA LEU A 181 7.01 12.79 6.50
C LEU A 181 7.22 12.54 8.00
N LEU A 182 7.67 11.34 8.33
CA LEU A 182 8.03 10.96 9.69
C LEU A 182 9.51 11.24 9.90
N GLU A 183 9.83 12.12 10.83
CA GLU A 183 11.20 12.36 11.32
C GLU A 183 12.22 12.76 10.22
N LEU A 184 11.75 13.14 9.04
CA LEU A 184 12.56 13.50 7.88
C LEU A 184 12.06 14.84 7.30
N SER A 185 13.00 15.68 6.92
CA SER A 185 12.73 16.84 6.07
C SER A 185 12.81 16.45 4.58
N ILE A 186 12.33 17.34 3.71
CA ILE A 186 12.47 17.19 2.25
C ILE A 186 13.95 17.11 1.84
N GLU A 187 14.84 17.78 2.57
CA GLU A 187 16.27 17.77 2.29
C GLU A 187 16.92 16.43 2.65
N ASP A 188 16.40 15.75 3.67
CA ASP A 188 16.90 14.44 4.10
C ASP A 188 16.58 13.35 3.07
N LEU A 189 15.44 13.47 2.37
CA LEU A 189 15.06 12.54 1.29
C LEU A 189 16.05 12.52 0.11
N LYS A 190 16.87 13.56 -0.05
CA LYS A 190 17.89 13.66 -1.10
C LYS A 190 19.21 12.99 -0.71
N LYS A 191 19.33 12.53 0.53
CA LYS A 191 20.54 11.92 1.10
C LYS A 191 20.22 10.49 1.53
N PRO A 192 21.23 9.63 1.74
CA PRO A 192 21.01 8.37 2.43
C PRO A 192 20.38 8.63 3.81
N HIS A 193 19.18 8.10 4.02
CA HIS A 193 18.44 8.24 5.27
C HIS A 193 17.98 6.86 5.77
N ARG A 194 17.68 6.76 7.06
CA ARG A 194 17.02 5.57 7.60
C ARG A 194 15.59 5.53 7.06
N SER A 195 15.10 4.35 6.73
CA SER A 195 13.70 4.17 6.36
C SER A 195 12.87 4.14 7.65
N VAL A 196 12.08 5.19 7.87
CA VAL A 196 11.10 5.26 8.96
C VAL A 196 9.73 4.99 8.37
N LEU A 197 9.23 3.78 8.61
CA LEU A 197 7.97 3.29 8.06
C LEU A 197 6.80 3.72 8.95
N ARG A 198 5.74 4.25 8.33
CA ARG A 198 4.49 4.56 9.06
C ARG A 198 3.72 3.28 9.41
N ASN A 199 3.74 2.31 8.49
CA ASN A 199 3.05 1.03 8.64
C ASN A 199 4.05 -0.13 8.43
N PRO A 200 4.92 -0.41 9.42
CA PRO A 200 5.89 -1.51 9.34
C PRO A 200 5.28 -2.88 8.95
N LYS A 201 4.12 -3.26 9.49
CA LYS A 201 3.50 -4.56 9.17
C LYS A 201 2.96 -4.62 7.76
N ILE A 202 2.34 -3.53 7.30
CA ILE A 202 1.91 -3.41 5.90
C ILE A 202 3.14 -3.51 4.98
N ALA A 203 4.21 -2.77 5.28
CA ALA A 203 5.44 -2.77 4.48
C ALA A 203 6.13 -4.15 4.44
N GLU A 204 6.07 -4.95 5.51
CA GLU A 204 6.62 -6.31 5.51
C GLU A 204 5.88 -7.26 4.56
N VAL A 205 4.59 -7.00 4.28
CA VAL A 205 3.77 -7.83 3.39
C VAL A 205 3.95 -7.50 1.91
N LEU A 206 4.20 -6.23 1.56
CA LEU A 206 4.29 -5.74 0.18
C LEU A 206 5.56 -6.20 -0.57
#